data_AF-A0A967SF94-F1
#
_entry.id   AF-A0A967SF94-F1
#
_cell.length_a   1.000
_cell.length_b   1.000
_cell.length_c   1.000
_cell.angle_alpha   90.00
_cell.angle_beta   90.00
_cell.angle_gamma   90.00
#
_symmetry.space_group_name_H-M   'P 1'
#
loop_
_entity.id
_entity.type
_entity.pdbx_description
1 polymer ?
#
loop_
_entity_poly.entity_id
_entity_poly.type
_entity_poly.pdbx_seq_one_letter_code
_entity_poly.pdbx_strand_id
1 'polypeptide(L)'
;VTFVYRGDAETERVRLESNINALSIDGITVDFESLGMMERLADTDVWHIAYEVGNDLRVPYSFQVFEPGSEPETVLDPYNEKVWEPEVAALRASIVELAGAPAQPWRRRTAEAGDWDEVELGAGDDARTIWVYKPAAFDPRRPRPYPVLVGLGAFGIGVGMRV
;
A
#
# COMPACT_ATOMS: atom_id res chain seq x y z
N VAL A 1 0.64 10.71 -15.46
CA VAL A 1 -0.04 11.05 -14.20
C VAL A 1 0.75 12.13 -13.49
N THR A 2 0.08 13.11 -12.91
CA THR A 2 0.72 14.21 -12.17
C THR A 2 0.25 14.17 -10.73
N PHE A 3 1.19 14.11 -9.79
CA PHE A 3 0.94 14.23 -8.37
C PHE A 3 1.18 15.68 -7.97
N VAL A 4 0.32 16.21 -7.10
CA VAL A 4 0.38 17.58 -6.63
C VAL A 4 0.22 17.58 -5.12
N TYR A 5 1.03 18.38 -4.44
CA TYR A 5 0.91 18.62 -3.01
C TYR A 5 0.90 20.12 -2.75
N ARG A 6 0.07 20.59 -1.82
CA ARG A 6 0.09 21.97 -1.35
C ARG A 6 0.77 22.01 0.01
N GLY A 7 1.95 22.59 0.06
CA GLY A 7 2.67 22.84 1.30
C GLY A 7 2.20 24.13 1.98
N ASP A 8 2.97 24.54 2.97
CA ASP A 8 2.81 25.80 3.69
C ASP A 8 4.12 26.62 3.67
N ALA A 9 4.24 27.59 4.57
CA ALA A 9 5.42 28.44 4.67
C ALA A 9 6.67 27.70 5.18
N GLU A 10 6.49 26.61 5.92
CA GLU A 10 7.57 25.84 6.55
C GLU A 10 7.99 24.64 5.67
N THR A 11 7.19 24.27 4.67
CA THR A 11 7.51 23.19 3.74
C THR A 11 8.76 23.50 2.91
N GLU A 12 9.87 22.81 3.19
CA GLU A 12 11.16 22.98 2.51
C GLU A 12 11.26 22.10 1.27
N ARG A 13 10.85 20.83 1.38
CA ARG A 13 10.87 19.85 0.29
C ARG A 13 9.70 18.88 0.42
N VAL A 14 9.31 18.29 -0.72
CA VAL A 14 8.30 17.23 -0.76
C VAL A 14 8.80 16.10 -1.62
N ARG A 15 8.62 14.86 -1.16
CA ARG A 15 8.93 13.64 -1.89
C ARG A 15 7.67 12.79 -2.04
N LEU A 16 7.43 12.28 -3.23
CA LEU A 16 6.45 11.23 -3.46
C LEU A 16 7.06 9.89 -3.06
N GLU A 17 6.47 9.22 -2.07
CA GLU A 17 6.81 7.85 -1.70
C GLU A 17 5.87 6.89 -2.43
N SER A 18 6.38 6.21 -3.46
CA SER A 18 5.62 5.19 -4.19
C SER A 18 6.54 4.27 -5.00
N ASN A 19 6.09 3.03 -5.21
CA ASN A 19 6.76 2.08 -6.11
C ASN A 19 6.81 2.58 -7.57
N ILE A 20 6.03 3.61 -7.94
CA ILE A 20 6.14 4.24 -9.27
C ILE A 20 7.56 4.77 -9.53
N ASN A 21 8.26 5.22 -8.48
CA ASN A 21 9.63 5.76 -8.58
C ASN A 21 10.63 4.68 -9.02
N ALA A 22 10.37 3.42 -8.66
CA ALA A 22 11.20 2.28 -9.06
C ALA A 22 10.87 1.80 -10.49
N LEU A 23 9.64 1.99 -10.94
CA LEU A 23 9.19 1.61 -12.30
C LEU A 23 9.71 2.58 -13.37
N SER A 24 10.10 3.80 -13.01
CA SER A 24 10.71 4.77 -13.93
C SER A 24 12.21 4.56 -14.16
N ILE A 25 12.81 3.51 -13.59
CA ILE A 25 14.25 3.24 -13.63
C ILE A 25 14.60 2.27 -14.76
N ASP A 26 14.47 2.70 -16.01
CA ASP A 26 15.07 1.97 -17.14
C ASP A 26 16.49 2.47 -17.38
N GLY A 27 17.49 1.68 -16.98
CA GLY A 27 18.88 1.78 -17.46
C GLY A 27 19.72 2.97 -16.98
N ILE A 28 19.29 3.71 -15.96
CA ILE A 28 20.01 4.89 -15.43
C ILE A 28 20.58 4.58 -14.04
N THR A 29 21.83 4.99 -13.78
CA THR A 29 22.39 5.10 -12.42
C THR A 29 21.60 6.17 -11.69
N VAL A 30 20.61 5.76 -10.89
CA VAL A 30 19.75 6.73 -10.22
C VAL A 30 20.36 7.14 -8.90
N ASP A 31 20.44 8.44 -8.69
CA ASP A 31 20.61 9.00 -7.36
C ASP A 31 19.34 8.72 -6.55
N PHE A 32 19.45 7.75 -5.62
CA PHE A 32 18.33 7.36 -4.77
C PHE A 32 17.83 8.50 -3.87
N GLU A 33 18.65 9.52 -3.63
CA GLU A 33 18.28 10.68 -2.82
C GLU A 33 17.34 11.63 -3.56
N SER A 34 17.38 11.67 -4.89
CA SER A 34 16.49 12.51 -5.72
C SER A 34 15.25 11.78 -6.23
N LEU A 35 15.15 10.46 -6.07
CA LEU A 35 13.97 9.69 -6.50
C LEU A 35 12.69 10.18 -5.82
N GLY A 36 11.69 10.53 -6.63
CA GLY A 36 10.39 10.99 -6.14
C GLY A 36 10.38 12.42 -5.60
N MET A 37 11.51 13.14 -5.62
CA MET A 37 11.55 14.54 -5.19
C MET A 37 10.69 15.40 -6.13
N MET A 38 9.77 16.16 -5.54
CA MET A 38 8.83 17.01 -6.26
C MET A 38 9.44 18.38 -6.51
N GLU A 39 9.05 19.01 -7.62
CA GLU A 39 9.44 20.37 -7.98
C GLU A 39 8.40 21.36 -7.47
N ARG A 40 8.84 22.48 -6.89
CA ARG A 40 7.97 23.57 -6.48
C ARG A 40 7.68 24.49 -7.66
N LEU A 41 6.40 24.77 -7.93
CA LEU A 41 6.03 25.81 -8.88
C LEU A 41 6.44 27.19 -8.35
N ALA A 42 7.09 27.97 -9.21
CA ALA A 42 7.62 29.29 -8.86
C ALA A 42 6.55 30.18 -8.20
N ASP A 43 6.94 30.85 -7.12
CA ASP A 43 6.11 31.80 -6.36
C ASP A 43 4.78 31.23 -5.81
N THR A 44 4.70 29.91 -5.61
CA THR A 44 3.51 29.25 -5.06
C THR A 44 3.88 28.32 -3.89
N ASP A 45 2.89 27.74 -3.22
CA ASP A 45 3.02 26.65 -2.24
C ASP A 45 2.77 25.26 -2.86
N VAL A 46 2.77 25.16 -4.19
CA VAL A 46 2.41 23.95 -4.92
C VAL A 46 3.65 23.21 -5.39
N TRP A 47 3.71 21.92 -5.02
CA TRP A 47 4.72 20.97 -5.43
C TRP A 47 4.13 19.98 -6.42
N HIS A 48 4.88 19.56 -7.44
CA HIS A 48 4.42 18.57 -8.40
C HIS A 48 5.52 17.61 -8.86
N ILE A 49 5.09 16.44 -9.32
CA ILE A 49 5.92 15.51 -10.11
C ILE A 49 5.02 14.79 -11.11
N ALA A 50 5.53 14.55 -12.32
CA ALA A 50 4.79 13.93 -13.40
C ALA A 50 5.50 12.70 -13.94
N TYR A 51 4.73 11.65 -14.19
CA TYR A 51 5.20 10.38 -14.75
C TYR A 51 4.42 10.00 -16.00
N GLU A 52 5.11 9.48 -17.02
CA GLU A 52 4.50 8.75 -18.12
C GLU A 52 4.41 7.26 -17.74
N VAL A 53 3.20 6.72 -17.69
CA VAL A 53 2.93 5.35 -17.21
C VAL A 53 1.81 4.72 -18.01
N GLY A 54 1.76 3.38 -18.00
CA GLY A 54 0.65 2.61 -18.55
C GLY A 54 -0.68 2.98 -17.90
N ASN A 55 -1.76 2.99 -18.69
CA ASN A 55 -3.12 3.29 -18.21
C ASN A 55 -3.68 2.20 -17.27
N ASP A 56 -2.93 1.12 -17.05
CA ASP A 56 -3.23 0.02 -16.14
C ASP A 56 -2.61 0.19 -14.74
N LEU A 57 -1.93 1.32 -14.49
CA LEU A 57 -1.29 1.58 -13.20
C LEU A 57 -2.31 1.61 -12.05
N ARG A 58 -1.98 0.86 -11.01
CA ARG A 58 -2.55 1.00 -9.67
C ARG A 58 -1.46 0.82 -8.63
N VAL A 59 -1.16 1.85 -7.86
CA VAL A 59 -0.12 1.80 -6.81
C VAL A 59 -0.52 2.62 -5.58
N PRO A 60 -0.10 2.22 -4.38
CA PRO A 60 -0.16 3.08 -3.21
C PRO A 60 0.89 4.19 -3.32
N TYR A 61 0.62 5.32 -2.68
CA TYR A 61 1.57 6.42 -2.51
C TYR A 61 1.29 7.22 -1.23
N SER A 62 2.29 7.96 -0.78
CA SER A 62 2.18 9.01 0.22
C SER A 62 3.15 10.14 -0.11
N PHE A 63 3.06 11.25 0.62
CA PHE A 63 4.04 12.33 0.57
C PHE A 63 4.93 12.27 1.81
N GLN A 64 6.24 12.41 1.63
CA GLN A 64 7.16 12.79 2.70
C GLN A 64 7.38 14.29 2.62
N VAL A 65 7.01 14.99 3.69
CA VAL A 65 7.11 16.45 3.81
C VAL A 65 8.29 16.77 4.73
N PHE A 66 9.21 17.58 4.23
CA PHE A 66 10.41 17.97 4.96
C PHE A 66 10.26 19.41 5.43
N GLU A 67 10.38 19.62 6.74
CA GLU A 67 10.43 20.93 7.38
C GLU A 67 11.84 21.19 7.97
N PRO A 68 12.28 22.45 8.10
CA PRO A 68 13.59 22.79 8.62
C PRO A 68 13.85 22.22 10.02
N GLY A 69 14.86 21.36 10.13
CA GLY A 69 15.31 20.81 11.42
C GLY A 69 14.44 19.68 12.00
N SER A 70 13.49 19.15 11.20
CA SER A 70 12.59 18.07 11.60
C SER A 70 12.82 16.79 10.79
N GLU A 71 12.42 15.66 11.35
CA GLU A 71 12.29 14.40 10.60
C GLU A 71 11.13 14.52 9.59
N PRO A 72 11.20 13.86 8.43
CA PRO A 72 10.14 13.95 7.42
C PRO A 72 8.83 13.34 7.94
N GLU A 73 7.73 14.07 7.74
CA GLU A 73 6.40 13.56 8.04
C GLU A 73 5.82 12.81 6.84
N THR A 74 5.21 11.65 7.08
CA THR A 74 4.45 10.93 6.05
C THR A 74 2.99 11.38 6.07
N VAL A 75 2.54 11.99 4.98
CA VAL A 75 1.21 12.59 4.83
C VAL A 75 0.45 11.90 3.69
N LEU A 76 -0.84 11.66 3.88
CA LEU A 76 -1.74 11.18 2.81
C LEU A 76 -2.11 12.34 1.89
N ASP A 77 -2.45 12.04 0.64
CA ASP A 77 -2.95 13.06 -0.28
C ASP A 77 -4.31 13.61 0.19
N PRO A 78 -4.39 14.88 0.61
CA PRO A 78 -5.61 15.47 1.14
C PRO A 78 -6.70 15.64 0.07
N TYR A 79 -6.35 15.53 -1.21
CA TYR A 79 -7.27 15.65 -2.35
C TYR A 79 -7.72 14.30 -2.90
N ASN A 80 -7.19 13.18 -2.39
CA ASN A 80 -7.53 11.84 -2.86
C ASN A 80 -8.27 11.04 -1.78
N GLU A 81 -9.57 10.87 -1.98
CA GLU A 81 -10.44 10.07 -1.10
C GLU A 81 -10.12 8.56 -1.14
N LYS A 82 -9.39 8.09 -2.16
CA LYS A 82 -9.02 6.67 -2.27
C LYS A 82 -7.81 6.40 -1.39
N VAL A 83 -8.07 5.96 -0.16
CA VAL A 83 -7.04 5.63 0.82
C VAL A 83 -7.07 4.13 1.15
N TRP A 84 -5.89 3.54 1.30
CA TRP A 84 -5.71 2.25 1.96
C TRP A 84 -5.41 2.48 3.44
N GLU A 85 -6.30 2.00 4.31
CA GLU A 85 -6.21 2.19 5.75
C GLU A 85 -6.07 0.84 6.48
N PRO A 86 -4.89 0.22 6.44
CA PRO A 86 -4.60 -0.93 7.31
C PRO A 86 -4.50 -0.46 8.76
N GLU A 87 -4.63 -1.39 9.70
CA GLU A 87 -4.54 -1.07 11.13
C GLU A 87 -3.15 -0.57 11.55
N VAL A 88 -2.11 -1.02 10.85
CA VAL A 88 -0.76 -0.48 11.04
C VAL A 88 -0.69 0.88 10.38
N ALA A 89 -0.79 1.94 11.19
CA ALA A 89 -0.84 3.32 10.71
C ALA A 89 0.31 3.69 9.74
N ALA A 90 1.51 3.13 9.95
CA ALA A 90 2.67 3.34 9.08
C ALA A 90 2.52 2.76 7.66
N LEU A 91 1.52 1.91 7.42
CA LEU A 91 1.21 1.35 6.10
C LEU A 91 0.07 2.09 5.39
N ARG A 92 -0.50 3.15 6.00
CA ARG A 92 -1.54 3.96 5.36
C ARG A 92 -0.97 4.64 4.12
N ALA A 93 -1.73 4.63 3.04
CA ALA A 93 -1.33 5.23 1.78
C ALA A 93 -2.55 5.69 0.98
N SER A 94 -2.41 6.77 0.23
CA SER A 94 -3.34 7.11 -0.85
C SER A 94 -3.15 6.13 -2.01
N ILE A 95 -4.18 5.91 -2.83
CA ILE A 95 -4.13 5.01 -3.98
C ILE A 95 -4.35 5.80 -5.26
N VAL A 96 -3.41 5.72 -6.18
CA VAL A 96 -3.64 6.12 -7.57
C VAL A 96 -4.11 4.90 -8.36
N GLU A 97 -5.19 5.05 -9.11
CA GLU A 97 -5.77 3.99 -9.94
C GLU A 97 -6.25 4.61 -11.25
N LEU A 98 -5.60 4.22 -12.35
CA LEU A 98 -5.93 4.71 -13.69
C LEU A 98 -7.07 3.89 -14.31
N ALA A 99 -7.68 4.43 -15.37
CA ALA A 99 -8.93 3.90 -15.93
C ALA A 99 -8.81 2.49 -16.50
N GLY A 100 -7.62 2.09 -16.94
CA GLY A 100 -7.33 0.75 -17.44
C GLY A 100 -6.83 -0.23 -16.38
N ALA A 101 -6.78 0.17 -15.10
CA ALA A 101 -6.27 -0.69 -14.03
C ALA A 101 -7.09 -1.99 -13.94
N PRO A 102 -6.45 -3.17 -13.80
CA PRO A 102 -7.16 -4.45 -13.79
C PRO A 102 -8.23 -4.51 -12.70
N ALA A 103 -9.36 -5.16 -12.99
CA ALA A 103 -10.42 -5.34 -12.00
C ALA A 103 -9.88 -6.07 -10.75
N GLN A 104 -10.37 -5.67 -9.57
CA GLN A 104 -10.09 -6.35 -8.31
C GLN A 104 -11.31 -7.19 -7.91
N PRO A 105 -11.46 -8.43 -8.42
CA PRO A 105 -12.64 -9.24 -8.14
C PRO A 105 -12.86 -9.48 -6.63
N TRP A 106 -11.78 -9.46 -5.84
CA TRP A 106 -11.82 -9.60 -4.39
C TRP A 106 -12.42 -8.40 -3.63
N ARG A 107 -12.57 -7.22 -4.26
CA ARG A 107 -13.26 -6.08 -3.61
C ARG A 107 -14.77 -6.29 -3.52
N ARG A 108 -15.33 -7.13 -4.39
CA ARG A 108 -16.74 -7.51 -4.31
C ARG A 108 -16.85 -8.79 -3.53
N ARG A 109 -17.61 -8.75 -2.42
CA ARG A 109 -18.02 -9.97 -1.74
C ARG A 109 -18.99 -10.73 -2.64
N THR A 110 -18.55 -11.86 -3.18
CA THR A 110 -19.35 -12.72 -4.07
C THR A 110 -19.82 -14.01 -3.40
N ALA A 111 -19.37 -14.29 -2.18
CA ALA A 111 -19.70 -15.47 -1.41
C ALA A 111 -19.91 -15.13 0.06
N GLU A 112 -20.56 -16.04 0.79
CA GLU A 112 -20.63 -15.99 2.24
C GLU A 112 -19.21 -16.00 2.84
N ALA A 113 -19.03 -15.28 3.95
CA ALA A 113 -17.73 -15.26 4.58
C ALA A 113 -17.48 -16.60 5.26
N GLY A 114 -16.23 -16.98 5.30
CA GLY A 114 -15.78 -18.12 6.07
C GLY A 114 -15.29 -17.69 7.44
N ASP A 115 -14.62 -18.61 8.12
CA ASP A 115 -14.04 -18.39 9.44
C ASP A 115 -12.51 -18.41 9.37
N TRP A 116 -11.88 -17.76 10.32
CA TRP A 116 -10.42 -17.80 10.51
C TRP A 116 -10.09 -18.51 11.83
N ASP A 117 -9.20 -19.48 11.77
CA ASP A 117 -8.58 -20.06 12.96
C ASP A 117 -7.15 -19.53 13.11
N GLU A 118 -6.79 -19.19 14.34
CA GLU A 118 -5.40 -18.94 14.73
C GLU A 118 -4.79 -20.26 15.22
N VAL A 119 -3.65 -20.66 14.65
CA VAL A 119 -2.98 -21.93 14.99
C VAL A 119 -1.51 -21.66 15.26
N GLU A 120 -1.01 -22.14 16.38
CA GLU A 120 0.43 -22.16 16.67
C GLU A 120 1.08 -23.38 16.00
N LEU A 121 2.11 -23.12 15.20
CA LEU A 121 2.98 -24.15 14.63
C LEU A 121 4.34 -24.14 15.34
N GLY A 122 4.79 -25.31 15.78
CA GLY A 122 6.07 -25.47 16.49
C GLY A 122 5.90 -25.57 18.00
N ALA A 123 7.01 -25.48 18.73
CA ALA A 123 7.04 -25.49 20.19
C ALA A 123 8.22 -24.64 20.70
N GLY A 124 8.06 -24.03 21.88
CA GLY A 124 9.09 -23.18 22.48
C GLY A 124 9.32 -21.89 21.71
N ASP A 125 10.57 -21.41 21.70
CA ASP A 125 10.95 -20.12 21.12
C ASP A 125 10.81 -20.04 19.59
N ASP A 126 10.65 -21.19 18.92
CA ASP A 126 10.44 -21.29 17.47
C ASP A 126 8.96 -21.36 17.06
N ALA A 127 8.04 -21.22 18.01
CA ALA A 127 6.61 -21.20 17.72
C ALA A 127 6.24 -20.03 16.80
N ARG A 128 5.37 -20.30 15.81
CA ARG A 128 4.85 -19.30 14.89
C ARG A 128 3.34 -19.38 14.81
N THR A 129 2.69 -18.24 14.90
CA THR A 129 1.27 -18.12 14.62
C THR A 129 1.02 -18.18 13.11
N ILE A 130 0.10 -19.04 12.70
CA ILE A 130 -0.50 -19.02 11.36
C ILE A 130 -2.00 -18.76 11.47
N TRP A 131 -2.56 -18.20 10.41
CA TRP A 131 -3.99 -17.97 10.26
C TRP A 131 -4.53 -18.89 9.16
N VAL A 132 -5.56 -19.66 9.47
CA VAL A 132 -6.19 -20.63 8.56
C VAL A 132 -7.60 -20.16 8.23
N TYR A 133 -7.81 -19.72 6.99
CA TYR A 133 -9.16 -19.44 6.49
C TYR A 133 -9.87 -20.73 6.07
N LYS A 134 -11.09 -20.90 6.59
CA LYS A 134 -12.03 -21.95 6.20
C LYS A 134 -13.19 -21.29 5.46
N PRO A 135 -13.41 -21.57 4.16
CA PRO A 135 -14.57 -21.01 3.46
C PRO A 135 -15.88 -21.47 4.11
N ALA A 136 -16.98 -20.74 3.91
CA ALA A 136 -18.30 -21.09 4.49
C ALA A 136 -18.73 -22.54 4.20
N ALA A 137 -18.36 -23.06 3.04
CA ALA A 137 -18.62 -24.44 2.62
C ALA A 137 -17.58 -25.47 3.13
N PHE A 138 -16.81 -25.14 4.16
CA PHE A 138 -15.83 -26.05 4.76
C PHE A 138 -16.55 -27.18 5.53
N ASP A 139 -16.30 -28.43 5.13
CA ASP A 139 -16.75 -29.63 5.82
C ASP A 139 -15.53 -30.46 6.23
N PRO A 140 -15.21 -30.54 7.53
CA PRO A 140 -14.08 -31.33 8.01
C PRO A 140 -14.26 -32.84 7.76
N ARG A 141 -15.47 -33.30 7.43
CA ARG A 141 -15.79 -34.72 7.22
C ARG A 141 -15.77 -35.13 5.75
N ARG A 142 -15.46 -34.21 4.82
CA ARG A 142 -15.43 -34.55 3.40
C ARG A 142 -14.37 -35.63 3.10
N PRO A 143 -14.62 -36.56 2.16
CA PRO A 143 -13.72 -37.68 1.90
C PRO A 143 -12.42 -37.30 1.18
N ARG A 144 -12.37 -36.14 0.51
CA ARG A 144 -11.19 -35.65 -0.22
C ARG A 144 -10.66 -34.39 0.44
N PRO A 145 -9.36 -34.19 0.68
CA PRO A 145 -8.85 -32.92 1.22
C PRO A 145 -9.22 -31.69 0.37
N TYR A 146 -9.29 -30.51 1.00
CA TYR A 146 -9.36 -29.24 0.28
C TYR A 146 -8.00 -28.93 -0.37
N PRO A 147 -7.96 -28.26 -1.54
CA PRO A 147 -6.73 -27.62 -2.00
C PRO A 147 -6.31 -26.56 -0.98
N VAL A 148 -5.01 -26.43 -0.74
CA VAL A 148 -4.44 -25.46 0.20
C VAL A 148 -3.69 -24.40 -0.58
N LEU A 149 -3.98 -23.14 -0.29
CA LEU A 149 -3.18 -21.99 -0.71
C LEU A 149 -2.41 -21.48 0.51
N VAL A 150 -1.09 -21.39 0.39
CA VAL A 150 -0.23 -20.82 1.44
C VAL A 150 0.11 -19.40 1.04
N GLY A 151 -0.37 -18.42 1.80
CA GLY A 151 0.00 -17.01 1.66
C GLY A 151 1.09 -16.65 2.67
N LEU A 152 2.22 -16.14 2.19
CA LEU A 152 3.30 -15.61 3.03
C LEU A 152 3.19 -14.08 3.10
N GLY A 153 3.78 -13.47 4.14
CA GLY A 153 3.81 -12.00 4.28
C GLY A 153 2.56 -11.39 4.91
N ALA A 154 1.78 -12.15 5.67
CA ALA A 154 0.63 -11.63 6.44
C ALA A 154 1.01 -10.67 7.59
N PHE A 155 2.29 -10.30 7.70
CA PHE A 155 2.80 -9.39 8.72
C PHE A 155 2.11 -8.02 8.56
N GLY A 156 1.28 -7.64 9.53
CA GLY A 156 0.51 -6.39 9.53
C GLY A 156 -0.88 -6.45 8.88
N ILE A 157 -1.30 -7.58 8.31
CA ILE A 157 -2.66 -7.77 7.76
C ILE A 157 -3.56 -8.54 8.74
N GLY A 158 -2.98 -9.36 9.61
CA GLY A 158 -3.73 -10.23 10.54
C GLY A 158 -4.48 -9.52 11.67
N VAL A 159 -4.19 -8.24 11.94
CA VAL A 159 -4.82 -7.54 13.07
C VAL A 159 -6.24 -7.04 12.71
N GLY A 160 -6.51 -6.80 11.41
CA GLY A 160 -7.79 -6.26 10.91
C GLY A 160 -8.68 -7.21 10.12
N MET A 161 -8.43 -8.52 10.13
CA MET A 161 -9.31 -9.51 9.48
C MET A 161 -10.55 -9.89 10.31
N ARG A 162 -11.03 -9.00 11.20
CA ARG A 162 -12.39 -9.08 11.74
C ARG A 162 -13.34 -8.41 10.73
N VAL A 163 -13.87 -9.20 9.80
CA VAL A 163 -14.98 -8.81 8.91
C VAL A 163 -16.28 -8.73 9.71
#